data_AF-A0A813KQ07-F1
#
_entry.id   AF-A0A813KQ07-F1
#
_cell.length_a   1.000
_cell.length_b   1.000
_cell.length_c   1.000
_cell.angle_alpha   90.00
_cell.angle_beta   90.00
_cell.angle_gamma   90.00
#
_symmetry.space_group_name_H-M   'P 1'
#
loop_
_entity.id
_entity.type
_entity.pdbx_description
1 polymer ?
#
loop_
_entity_poly.entity_id
_entity_poly.type
_entity_poly.pdbx_seq_one_letter_code
_entity_poly.pdbx_strand_id
1 'polypeptide(L)'
;AQGGLALQDRRPSVATKDSWRMGGGGGKRALEDDRQSSHSTGYSDDSEINHRPRPQDLMRAIEHMSGRILSEITVTGIEIKSELHDVCERVAQMQMAVEELTWRCDKVKGEQESQLQDDLHEF
;
A
#
# COMPACT_ATOMS: atom_id res chain seq x y z
N ALA A 1 33.75 -14.94 -36.84
CA ALA A 1 33.50 -13.59 -36.30
C ALA A 1 32.29 -13.70 -35.38
N GLN A 2 32.45 -13.63 -34.05
CA GLN A 2 32.45 -12.37 -33.27
C GLN A 2 31.13 -11.62 -33.54
N GLY A 3 30.15 -11.60 -32.64
CA GLY A 3 30.10 -10.91 -31.34
C GLY A 3 28.74 -10.16 -31.32
N GLY A 4 28.08 -9.83 -30.22
CA GLY A 4 28.49 -9.84 -28.83
C GLY A 4 27.30 -9.69 -27.89
N LEU A 5 27.62 -9.96 -26.63
CA LEU A 5 26.83 -9.76 -25.43
C LEU A 5 26.54 -8.27 -25.22
N ALA A 6 25.34 -7.95 -24.75
CA ALA A 6 25.08 -6.73 -23.99
C ALA A 6 24.03 -7.01 -22.91
N LEU A 7 24.48 -7.69 -21.84
CA LEU A 7 23.93 -7.47 -20.50
C LEU A 7 24.09 -5.97 -20.21
N GLN A 8 22.98 -5.24 -20.06
CA GLN A 8 23.01 -3.90 -19.48
C GLN A 8 22.64 -3.95 -18.01
N ASP A 9 23.44 -3.18 -17.28
CA ASP A 9 23.70 -3.24 -15.86
C ASP A 9 22.52 -2.93 -14.96
N ARG A 10 22.48 -3.69 -13.87
CA ARG A 10 21.86 -3.33 -12.59
C ARG A 10 22.38 -1.97 -12.11
N ARG A 11 21.47 -1.06 -11.80
CA ARG A 11 21.67 -0.08 -10.71
C ARG A 11 20.51 -0.17 -9.72
N PRO A 12 20.72 -0.67 -8.49
CA PRO A 12 19.79 -0.40 -7.40
C PRO A 12 20.08 1.01 -6.86
N SER A 13 19.10 1.92 -6.98
CA SER A 13 19.16 3.21 -6.30
C SER A 13 18.88 2.99 -4.82
N VAL A 14 19.94 2.96 -4.02
CA VAL A 14 19.88 3.04 -2.55
C VAL A 14 19.69 4.51 -2.19
N ALA A 15 18.46 4.92 -1.87
CA ALA A 15 18.21 6.19 -1.20
C ALA A 15 18.12 5.95 0.31
N THR A 16 19.21 6.37 0.97
CA THR A 16 19.39 6.60 2.41
C THR A 16 18.22 7.37 3.03
N LYS A 17 17.64 6.85 4.12
CA LYS A 17 17.93 7.21 5.52
C LYS A 17 17.44 8.61 5.93
N ASP A 18 16.52 8.61 6.89
CA ASP A 18 16.25 9.65 7.89
C ASP A 18 15.74 11.03 7.43
N SER A 19 14.44 11.32 7.61
CA SER A 19 13.98 12.69 7.88
C SER A 19 12.62 12.73 8.60
N TRP A 20 12.57 12.17 9.80
CA TRP A 20 11.58 12.55 10.83
C TRP A 20 12.23 13.58 11.74
N ARG A 21 12.20 14.87 11.38
CA ARG A 21 12.49 15.99 12.29
C ARG A 21 12.14 17.33 11.62
N MET A 22 10.96 17.84 11.90
CA MET A 22 10.69 19.28 11.88
C MET A 22 9.96 19.64 13.18
N GLY A 23 10.74 19.72 14.25
CA GLY A 23 10.42 20.43 15.46
C GLY A 23 11.52 21.46 15.72
N GLY A 24 11.12 22.71 15.96
CA GLY A 24 11.93 23.68 16.69
C GLY A 24 12.35 24.96 15.95
N GLY A 25 11.78 26.09 16.39
CA GLY A 25 12.28 27.45 16.17
C GLY A 25 11.12 28.44 16.17
N GLY A 26 10.77 29.18 17.23
CA GLY A 26 11.60 29.75 18.28
C GLY A 26 11.58 31.28 18.13
N GLY A 27 10.75 31.99 18.91
CA GLY A 27 10.66 33.45 18.87
C GLY A 27 9.87 34.03 20.04
N LYS A 28 10.56 34.31 21.14
CA LYS A 28 10.06 34.97 22.36
C LYS A 28 9.74 36.44 22.09
N ARG A 29 8.61 36.96 22.60
CA ARG A 29 8.53 38.29 23.25
C ARG A 29 7.50 38.26 24.37
N ALA A 30 7.96 38.60 25.57
CA ALA A 30 7.17 38.89 26.75
C ALA A 30 6.56 40.30 26.63
N LEU A 31 5.36 40.51 27.15
CA LEU A 31 5.00 41.66 27.97
C LEU A 31 3.65 41.39 28.66
N GLU A 32 3.64 41.55 29.97
CA GLU A 32 2.46 41.63 30.82
C GLU A 32 1.60 42.83 30.40
N ASP A 33 0.28 42.67 30.34
CA ASP A 33 -0.60 43.76 30.75
C ASP A 33 -1.90 43.21 31.34
N ASP A 34 -2.12 43.64 32.57
CA ASP A 34 -3.16 43.26 33.50
C ASP A 34 -4.40 44.11 33.16
N ARG A 35 -5.39 43.52 32.49
CA ARG A 35 -6.71 44.14 32.40
C ARG A 35 -7.80 43.13 32.70
N GLN A 36 -8.08 43.05 34.00
CA GLN A 36 -9.37 42.67 34.55
C GLN A 36 -10.48 43.44 33.84
N SER A 37 -11.30 42.73 33.08
CA SER A 37 -12.65 43.17 32.72
C SER A 37 -13.59 42.09 33.21
N SER A 38 -14.04 42.30 34.45
CA SER A 38 -15.22 41.69 35.05
C SER A 38 -16.43 41.92 34.16
N HIS A 39 -16.70 40.99 33.24
CA HIS A 39 -17.98 40.93 32.58
C HIS A 39 -18.83 39.88 33.30
N SER A 40 -19.90 40.40 33.89
CA SER A 40 -20.96 39.70 34.63
C SER A 40 -21.25 38.30 34.08
N THR A 41 -21.20 37.31 34.96
CA THR A 41 -22.02 36.09 34.89
C THR A 41 -23.49 36.51 34.97
N GLY A 42 -24.02 36.95 33.83
CA GLY A 42 -25.44 37.03 33.60
C GLY A 42 -25.96 35.61 33.52
N TYR A 43 -26.66 35.18 34.57
CA TYR A 43 -27.63 34.10 34.47
C TYR A 43 -28.73 34.56 33.51
N SER A 44 -28.51 34.40 32.21
CA SER A 44 -29.59 34.25 31.23
C SER A 44 -29.95 32.77 31.25
N ASP A 45 -30.99 32.41 31.98
CA ASP A 45 -32.38 32.45 31.50
C ASP A 45 -32.60 31.36 30.46
N ASP A 46 -33.49 30.44 30.83
CA ASP A 46 -33.86 29.21 30.17
C ASP A 46 -34.10 29.39 28.67
N SER A 47 -33.17 28.89 27.87
CA SER A 47 -33.54 28.22 26.63
C SER A 47 -32.45 27.22 26.27
N GLU A 48 -32.65 25.96 26.67
CA GLU A 48 -32.21 24.84 25.85
C GLU A 48 -32.84 25.04 24.46
N ILE A 49 -32.18 25.84 23.62
CA ILE A 49 -32.56 25.99 22.22
C ILE A 49 -32.38 24.59 21.66
N ASN A 50 -33.52 23.93 21.45
CA ASN A 50 -33.62 22.61 20.86
C ASN A 50 -33.05 22.70 19.44
N HIS A 51 -31.71 22.60 19.31
CA HIS A 51 -30.93 22.67 18.08
C HIS A 51 -31.13 21.36 17.31
N ARG A 52 -32.40 21.04 16.99
CA ARG A 52 -32.69 19.97 16.06
C ARG A 52 -32.18 20.43 14.68
N PRO A 53 -31.27 19.67 14.06
CA PRO A 53 -30.83 19.98 12.71
C PRO A 53 -32.04 20.08 11.78
N ARG A 54 -32.05 21.04 10.87
CA ARG A 54 -33.11 21.07 9.86
C ARG A 54 -33.00 19.81 9.01
N PRO A 55 -34.12 19.24 8.52
CA PRO A 55 -34.08 18.04 7.69
C PRO A 55 -33.14 18.16 6.48
N GLN A 56 -32.99 19.35 5.90
CA GLN A 56 -32.04 19.59 4.79
C GLN A 56 -30.58 19.48 5.23
N ASP A 57 -30.24 19.95 6.43
CA ASP A 57 -28.89 19.86 6.99
C ASP A 57 -28.53 18.39 7.28
N LEU A 58 -29.51 17.62 7.77
CA LEU A 58 -29.37 16.18 7.97
C LEU A 58 -29.19 15.43 6.64
N MET A 59 -30.01 15.72 5.63
CA MET A 59 -29.89 15.09 4.30
C MET A 59 -28.53 15.40 3.66
N ARG A 60 -28.07 16.64 3.72
CA ARG A 60 -26.74 17.03 3.21
C ARG A 60 -25.60 16.32 3.97
N ALA A 61 -25.73 16.20 5.30
CA ALA A 61 -24.75 15.45 6.09
C ALA A 61 -24.74 13.97 5.69
N ILE A 62 -25.91 13.35 5.47
CA ILE A 62 -26.02 11.96 5.00
C ILE A 62 -25.40 11.79 3.62
N GLU A 63 -25.68 12.68 2.67
CA GLU A 63 -25.07 12.65 1.33
C GLU A 63 -23.54 12.75 1.41
N HIS A 64 -23.02 13.68 2.22
CA HIS A 64 -21.58 13.86 2.38
C HIS A 64 -20.92 12.64 3.06
N MET A 65 -21.52 12.11 4.13
CA MET A 65 -21.00 10.91 4.81
C MET A 65 -21.07 9.68 3.92
N SER A 66 -22.19 9.47 3.22
CA SER A 66 -22.35 8.33 2.30
C SER A 66 -21.41 8.43 1.11
N GLY A 67 -21.18 9.62 0.56
CA GLY A 67 -20.18 9.84 -0.50
C GLY A 67 -18.77 9.46 -0.05
N ARG A 68 -18.38 9.82 1.18
CA ARG A 68 -17.07 9.43 1.74
C ARG A 68 -16.94 7.92 1.91
N ILE A 69 -17.96 7.28 2.47
CA ILE A 69 -17.97 5.82 2.67
C ILE A 69 -17.89 5.09 1.32
N LEU A 70 -18.68 5.52 0.33
CA LEU A 70 -18.65 4.94 -1.01
C LEU A 70 -17.29 5.14 -1.69
N SER A 71 -16.66 6.30 -1.48
CA SER A 71 -15.31 6.57 -1.97
C SER A 71 -14.28 5.62 -1.35
N GLU A 72 -14.32 5.41 -0.03
CA GLU A 72 -13.41 4.48 0.66
C GLU A 72 -13.62 3.05 0.17
N ILE A 73 -14.88 2.58 0.07
CA ILE A 73 -15.21 1.27 -0.50
C ILE A 73 -14.65 1.11 -1.91
N THR A 74 -14.75 2.16 -2.73
CA THR A 74 -14.25 2.13 -4.11
C THR A 74 -12.73 2.04 -4.16
N VAL A 75 -12.02 2.81 -3.35
CA VAL A 75 -10.56 2.78 -3.27
C VAL A 75 -10.09 1.41 -2.80
N THR A 76 -10.63 0.90 -1.69
CA THR A 76 -10.30 -0.45 -1.20
C THR A 76 -10.64 -1.53 -2.23
N GLY A 77 -11.74 -1.34 -2.98
CA GLY A 77 -12.10 -2.25 -4.07
C GLY A 77 -11.09 -2.26 -5.22
N ILE A 78 -10.44 -1.12 -5.53
CA ILE A 78 -9.36 -1.04 -6.52
C ILE A 78 -8.12 -1.74 -5.97
N GLU A 79 -7.72 -1.45 -4.73
CA GLU A 79 -6.55 -2.03 -4.08
C GLU A 79 -6.64 -3.57 -4.04
N ILE A 80 -7.78 -4.11 -3.62
CA ILE A 80 -7.99 -5.57 -3.61
C ILE A 80 -7.86 -6.16 -5.01
N LYS A 81 -8.42 -5.50 -6.03
CA LYS A 81 -8.34 -5.98 -7.42
C LYS A 81 -6.91 -5.95 -7.95
N SER A 82 -6.14 -4.92 -7.65
CA SER A 82 -4.73 -4.84 -8.06
C SER A 82 -3.89 -5.91 -7.36
N GLU A 83 -4.04 -6.07 -6.05
CA GLU A 83 -3.30 -7.10 -5.29
C GLU A 83 -3.65 -8.51 -5.78
N LEU A 84 -4.93 -8.77 -6.09
CA LEU A 84 -5.35 -10.05 -6.65
C LEU A 84 -4.70 -10.31 -8.01
N HIS A 85 -4.66 -9.30 -8.88
CA HIS A 85 -4.00 -9.40 -10.18
C HIS A 85 -2.51 -9.75 -10.01
N ASP A 86 -1.81 -9.09 -9.10
CA ASP A 86 -0.38 -9.31 -8.85
C ASP A 86 -0.09 -10.71 -8.26
N VAL A 87 -0.99 -11.22 -7.42
CA VAL A 87 -0.91 -12.61 -6.94
C VAL A 87 -1.14 -13.58 -8.09
N CYS A 88 -2.15 -13.36 -8.95
CA CYS A 88 -2.42 -14.22 -10.10
C CYS A 88 -1.24 -14.26 -11.08
N GLU A 89 -0.61 -13.12 -11.37
CA GLU A 89 0.57 -13.07 -12.24
C GLU A 89 1.73 -13.89 -11.66
N ARG A 90 2.03 -13.73 -10.36
CA ARG A 90 3.08 -14.50 -9.70
C ARG A 90 2.80 -16.00 -9.69
N VAL A 91 1.56 -16.40 -9.47
CA VAL A 91 1.16 -17.82 -9.55
C VAL A 91 1.37 -18.37 -10.95
N ALA A 92 1.01 -17.63 -12.00
CA ALA A 92 1.24 -18.05 -13.38
C ALA A 92 2.75 -18.20 -13.68
N GLN A 93 3.58 -17.26 -13.23
CA GLN A 93 5.03 -17.36 -13.37
C GLN A 93 5.61 -18.57 -12.63
N MET A 94 5.13 -18.84 -11.41
CA MET A 94 5.55 -20.02 -10.65
C MET A 94 5.14 -21.32 -11.34
N GLN A 95 3.94 -21.38 -11.92
CA GLN A 95 3.48 -22.55 -12.68
C GLN A 95 4.38 -22.84 -13.87
N MET A 96 4.71 -21.83 -14.67
CA MET A 96 5.66 -21.97 -15.78
C MET A 96 7.04 -22.47 -15.30
N ALA A 97 7.52 -21.96 -14.16
CA ALA A 97 8.79 -22.41 -13.59
C ALA A 97 8.75 -23.87 -13.13
N VAL A 98 7.63 -24.32 -12.54
CA VAL A 98 7.43 -25.71 -12.14
C VAL A 98 7.36 -26.63 -13.35
N GLU A 99 6.66 -26.23 -14.41
CA GLU A 99 6.58 -27.00 -15.67
C GLU A 99 7.96 -27.17 -16.31
N GLU A 100 8.73 -26.09 -16.41
CA GLU A 100 10.11 -26.13 -16.93
C GLU A 100 11.02 -27.02 -16.07
N LEU A 101 10.91 -26.93 -14.74
CA LEU A 101 11.70 -27.76 -13.84
C LEU A 101 11.33 -29.24 -13.97
N THR A 102 10.04 -29.54 -14.11
CA THR A 102 9.53 -30.90 -14.33
C THR A 102 10.08 -31.47 -15.63
N TRP A 103 9.99 -30.70 -16.73
CA TRP A 103 10.55 -31.08 -18.01
C TRP A 103 12.05 -31.38 -17.96
N ARG A 104 12.83 -30.55 -17.26
CA ARG A 104 14.27 -30.79 -17.06
C ARG A 104 14.54 -32.05 -16.24
N CYS A 105 13.76 -32.30 -15.19
CA CYS A 105 13.89 -33.48 -14.34
C CYS A 105 13.64 -34.76 -15.15
N ASP A 106 12.56 -34.78 -15.93
CA ASP A 106 12.20 -35.92 -16.76
C ASP A 106 13.27 -36.19 -17.82
N LYS A 107 13.84 -35.13 -18.42
CA LYS A 107 14.94 -35.25 -19.37
C LYS A 107 16.17 -35.90 -18.73
N VAL A 108 16.62 -35.40 -17.57
CA VAL A 108 17.78 -35.96 -16.86
C VAL A 108 17.53 -37.41 -16.47
N LYS A 109 16.32 -37.74 -15.99
CA LYS A 109 15.95 -39.11 -15.65
C LYS A 109 16.03 -40.04 -16.86
N GLY A 110 15.53 -39.61 -18.02
CA GLY A 110 15.62 -40.38 -19.25
C GLY A 110 17.07 -40.57 -19.73
N GLU A 111 17.90 -39.53 -19.64
CA GLU A 111 19.34 -39.62 -19.97
C GLU A 111 20.08 -40.61 -19.04
N GLN A 112 19.77 -40.59 -17.74
CA GLN A 112 20.33 -41.53 -16.76
C GLN A 112 19.90 -42.97 -17.02
N GLU A 113 18.63 -43.19 -17.37
CA GLU A 113 18.13 -44.52 -17.70
C GLU A 113 18.76 -45.09 -18.97
N SER A 114 18.96 -44.24 -19.99
CA SER A 114 19.66 -44.62 -21.24
C SER A 114 21.11 -45.01 -20.98
N GLN A 115 21.85 -44.20 -20.22
CA GLN A 115 23.26 -44.51 -19.89
C GLN A 115 23.37 -45.83 -19.14
N LEU A 116 22.46 -46.09 -18.20
CA LEU A 116 22.47 -47.33 -17.43
C LEU A 116 22.15 -48.56 -18.28
N GLN A 117 21.31 -48.42 -19.32
CA GLN A 117 21.06 -49.48 -20.30
C GLN A 117 22.27 -49.74 -21.20
N ASP A 118 22.93 -48.69 -21.67
CA ASP A 118 24.12 -48.80 -22.50
C ASP A 118 25.26 -49.49 -21.73
N ASP A 119 25.49 -49.09 -20.47
CA ASP A 119 26.48 -49.72 -19.58
C ASP A 119 26.18 -51.21 -19.36
N LEU A 120 24.91 -51.60 -19.27
CA LEU A 120 24.48 -52.99 -19.09
C LEU A 120 24.71 -53.84 -20.36
N HIS A 121 24.67 -53.25 -21.54
CA HIS A 121 24.89 -53.94 -22.82
C HIS A 121 26.37 -54.10 -23.17
N GLU A 122 27.27 -53.37 -22.51
CA GLU A 122 28.71 -53.44 -22.74
C GLU A 122 29.39 -54.58 -21.94
N PHE A 123 28.67 -55.25 -21.03
CA PHE A 123 29.09 -56.45 -20.30
C PHE A 123 28.57 -57.75 -20.90
#